data_AF-A0A6G1CG21-F1
#
_entry.id   AF-A0A6G1CG21-F1
#
_cell.length_a   1.000
_cell.length_b   1.000
_cell.length_c   1.000
_cell.angle_alpha   90.00
_cell.angle_beta   90.00
_cell.angle_gamma   90.00
#
_symmetry.space_group_name_H-M   'P 1'
#
loop_
_entity.id
_entity.type
_entity.pdbx_description
1 polymer ?
#
loop_
_entity_poly.entity_id
_entity_poly.type
_entity_poly.pdbx_seq_one_letter_code
_entity_poly.pdbx_strand_id
1 'polypeptide(L)' 'MAMGTLHRLRLCLLLRSAGVARALGSPLIGHDGRIIACSGKNLVAFERNGSVAWIIPLGRTCKEDISPVAEREEVTSTF' A
#
# COMPACT_ATOMS: atom_id res chain seq x y z
N MET A 1 18.24 28.15 0.77
CA MET A 1 18.77 26.97 0.08
C MET A 1 18.59 25.78 1.01
N ALA A 2 17.68 24.86 0.64
CA ALA A 2 17.13 23.83 1.52
C ALA A 2 17.98 22.54 1.45
N MET A 3 18.70 22.23 2.53
CA MET A 3 19.46 20.98 2.70
C MET A 3 18.89 20.10 3.83
N GLY A 4 17.61 20.28 4.20
CA GLY A 4 16.99 19.61 5.36
C GLY A 4 16.09 18.41 5.04
N THR A 5 15.66 18.23 3.78
CA THR A 5 14.59 17.27 3.45
C THR A 5 15.11 15.88 3.11
N LEU A 6 16.38 15.75 2.68
CA LEU A 6 16.93 14.50 2.16
C LEU A 6 17.35 13.49 3.24
N HIS A 7 17.57 13.95 4.49
CA HIS A 7 18.06 13.09 5.57
C HIS A 7 16.94 12.33 6.30
N ARG A 8 15.70 12.85 6.32
CA ARG A 8 14.55 12.13 6.89
C ARG A 8 14.09 10.96 6.02
N LEU A 9 14.19 11.09 4.69
CA LEU A 9 13.88 10.01 3.75
C LEU A 9 14.79 8.78 3.91
N ARG A 10 16.06 9.00 4.30
CA ARG A 10 17.02 7.91 4.54
C ARG A 10 16.68 7.06 5.76
N LEU A 11 16.05 7.63 6.79
CA LEU A 11 15.70 6.88 8.00
C LEU A 11 14.53 5.92 7.76
N CYS A 12 13.54 6.29 6.91
CA CYS A 12 12.44 5.40 6.52
C CYS A 12 12.94 4.11 5.83
N LEU A 13 14.02 4.20 5.05
CA LEU A 13 14.62 3.05 4.34
C LEU A 13 15.41 2.09 5.26
N LEU A 14 15.72 2.51 6.49
CA LEU A 14 16.57 1.76 7.43
C LEU A 14 15.79 0.92 8.45
N LEU A 15 14.46 1.02 8.53
CA LEU A 15 13.61 0.09 9.30
C LEU A 15 13.34 -1.23 8.55
N ARG A 16 14.36 -1.82 7.93
CA ARG A 16 14.32 -3.24 7.51
C ARG A 16 14.52 -4.10 8.76
N SER A 17 13.51 -4.12 9.62
CA SER A 17 13.46 -4.95 10.82
C SER A 17 13.73 -6.42 10.44
N ALA A 18 14.67 -7.04 11.15
CA ALA A 18 15.14 -8.41 10.98
C ALA A 18 14.06 -9.46 11.36
N GLY A 19 13.03 -9.54 10.53
CA GLY A 19 12.14 -10.68 10.35
C GLY A 19 11.87 -10.78 8.84
N VAL A 20 11.31 -11.88 8.35
CA VAL A 20 10.86 -11.97 6.95
C VAL A 20 9.60 -11.10 6.76
N ALA A 21 9.72 -9.80 7.04
CA ALA A 21 8.74 -8.80 6.71
C ALA A 21 8.92 -8.50 5.23
N ARG A 22 8.04 -9.06 4.40
CA ARG A 22 8.01 -8.74 2.98
C ARG A 22 7.71 -7.24 2.86
N ALA A 23 8.53 -6.53 2.10
CA ALA A 23 8.29 -5.13 1.82
C ALA A 23 6.88 -4.94 1.26
N LEU A 24 6.20 -3.90 1.73
CA LEU A 24 4.96 -3.46 1.13
C LEU A 24 5.32 -2.52 -0.02
N GLY A 25 4.70 -2.77 -1.18
CA GLY A 25 4.75 -1.84 -2.30
C GLY A 25 4.01 -0.54 -1.97
N SER A 26 4.11 0.43 -2.87
CA SER A 26 3.42 1.72 -2.72
C SER A 26 1.91 1.51 -2.50
N PRO A 27 1.33 2.06 -1.42
CA PRO A 27 -0.07 1.79 -1.11
C PRO A 27 -1.03 2.65 -1.95
N LEU A 28 -2.28 2.21 -1.99
CA LEU A 28 -3.47 2.96 -2.38
C LEU A 28 -4.28 3.26 -1.12
N ILE A 29 -4.76 4.50 -0.97
CA ILE A 29 -5.66 4.88 0.11
C ILE A 29 -7.06 5.01 -0.49
N GLY A 30 -7.98 4.15 -0.09
CA GLY A 30 -9.38 4.18 -0.47
C GLY A 30 -10.12 5.38 0.15
N HIS A 31 -11.27 5.75 -0.42
CA HIS A 31 -12.09 6.84 0.10
C HIS A 31 -12.61 6.58 1.52
N ASP A 32 -12.87 5.31 1.84
CA ASP A 32 -13.23 4.80 3.17
C ASP A 32 -12.05 4.87 4.17
N GLY A 33 -10.84 5.19 3.70
CA GLY A 33 -9.60 5.20 4.47
C GLY A 33 -8.98 3.81 4.65
N ARG A 34 -9.45 2.82 3.90
CA ARG A 34 -8.78 1.52 3.79
C ARG A 34 -7.46 1.69 3.05
N ILE A 35 -6.41 1.06 3.56
CA ILE A 35 -5.07 1.10 2.95
C ILE A 35 -4.86 -0.22 2.21
N ILE A 36 -4.56 -0.16 0.93
CA ILE A 36 -4.36 -1.36 0.10
C ILE A 36 -2.90 -1.35 -0.38
N ALA A 37 -2.16 -2.41 -0.07
CA ALA A 37 -0.76 -2.52 -0.45
C ALA A 37 -0.46 -3.89 -1.04
N CYS A 38 0.53 -3.92 -1.93
CA CYS A 38 1.07 -5.15 -2.48
C CYS A 38 2.11 -5.74 -1.54
N SER A 39 2.06 -7.06 -1.31
CA SER A 39 3.06 -7.82 -0.55
C SER A 39 3.43 -9.08 -1.32
N GLY A 40 4.50 -8.98 -2.13
CA GLY A 40 4.92 -10.10 -2.96
C GLY A 40 3.86 -10.51 -3.98
N LYS A 41 3.21 -11.67 -3.74
CA LYS A 41 2.13 -12.20 -4.60
C LYS A 41 0.74 -11.95 -4.00
N ASN A 42 0.59 -11.03 -3.07
CA ASN A 42 -0.70 -10.76 -2.44
C ASN A 42 -1.03 -9.26 -2.52
N LEU A 43 -2.31 -8.96 -2.70
CA LEU A 43 -2.88 -7.67 -2.30
C LEU A 43 -3.43 -7.81 -0.90
N VAL A 44 -3.03 -6.91 -0.01
CA VAL A 44 -3.49 -6.87 1.38
C VAL A 44 -4.19 -5.55 1.61
N ALA A 45 -5.38 -5.60 2.16
CA ALA A 45 -6.08 -4.42 2.64
C ALA A 45 -6.06 -4.36 4.16
N PHE A 46 -5.88 -3.14 4.66
CA PHE A 46 -5.87 -2.80 6.07
C PHE A 46 -7.02 -1.86 6.37
N GLU A 47 -7.76 -2.17 7.42
CA GLU A 47 -8.65 -1.21 8.06
C GLU A 47 -7.87 -0.02 8.61
N ARG A 48 -8.56 1.09 8.88
CA ARG A 48 -7.93 2.33 9.40
C ARG A 48 -7.18 2.14 10.72
N ASN A 49 -7.58 1.15 11.52
CA ASN A 49 -6.93 0.78 12.78
C ASN A 49 -5.68 -0.11 12.58
N GLY A 50 -5.33 -0.45 11.34
CA GLY A 50 -4.19 -1.30 10.98
C GLY A 50 -4.47 -2.80 10.96
N SER A 51 -5.68 -3.26 11.30
CA SER A 51 -6.03 -4.68 11.18
C SER A 51 -6.20 -5.09 9.72
N VAL A 52 -5.86 -6.34 9.38
CA VAL A 52 -6.08 -6.88 8.04
C VAL A 52 -7.58 -7.03 7.78
N ALA A 53 -8.07 -6.34 6.76
CA ALA A 53 -9.44 -6.46 6.28
C ALA A 53 -9.61 -7.72 5.41
N TRP A 54 -8.72 -7.88 4.43
CA TRP A 54 -8.72 -9.02 3.50
C TRP A 54 -7.36 -9.18 2.81
N ILE A 55 -7.14 -10.37 2.25
CA ILE A 55 -5.96 -10.74 1.47
C ILE A 55 -6.43 -11.42 0.17
N ILE A 56 -5.94 -10.93 -0.96
CA ILE A 56 -6.20 -11.53 -2.28
C ILE A 56 -4.87 -12.07 -2.83
N PRO A 57 -4.74 -13.39 -3.02
CA PRO A 57 -3.57 -13.95 -3.69
C PRO A 57 -3.61 -13.62 -5.18
N LEU A 58 -2.49 -13.15 -5.69
CA LEU A 58 -2.24 -12.90 -7.09
C LEU A 58 -1.49 -14.10 -7.70
N GLY A 59 -1.83 -14.46 -8.93
CA GLY A 59 -1.06 -15.45 -9.71
C GLY A 59 0.36 -14.97 -10.09
N ARG A 60 0.70 -13.72 -9.78
CA ARG A 60 1.99 -13.08 -10.12
C ARG A 60 2.46 -12.16 -9.00
N THR A 61 3.77 -11.89 -8.99
CA THR A 61 4.35 -10.94 -8.05
C THR A 61 3.97 -9.50 -8.44
N CYS A 62 3.57 -8.70 -7.47
CA CYS A 62 3.39 -7.26 -7.64
C CYS A 62 4.70 -6.56 -8.02
N LYS A 63 4.58 -5.44 -8.73
CA LYS A 63 5.67 -4.46 -8.80
C LYS A 63 5.59 -3.58 -7.56
N GLU A 64 6.66 -3.51 -6.77
CA GLU A 64 6.67 -2.80 -5.47
C GLU A 64 6.60 -1.27 -5.65
N ASP A 65 7.03 -0.81 -6.82
CA ASP A 65 7.14 0.58 -7.27
C ASP A 65 5.86 1.10 -7.97
N ILE A 66 4.80 0.30 -8.04
CA ILE A 66 3.49 0.71 -8.60
C ILE A 66 2.41 0.60 -7.54
N SER A 67 1.72 1.71 -7.28
CA SER A 67 0.52 1.71 -6.44
C SER A 67 -0.67 1.03 -7.13
N PRO A 68 -1.49 0.26 -6.40
CA PRO A 68 -2.79 -0.17 -6.89
C PRO A 68 -3.65 1.04 -7.30
N VAL A 69 -4.53 0.85 -8.29
CA VAL A 69 -5.50 1.87 -8.72
C VAL A 69 -6.89 1.38 -8.39
N ALA A 70 -7.69 2.19 -7.71
CA ALA A 70 -9.13 1.94 -7.59
C ALA A 70 -9.80 2.42 -8.87
N GLU A 71 -10.54 1.53 -9.52
CA GLU A 71 -11.57 1.96 -10.46
C GLU A 71 -12.69 2.59 -9.63
N ARG A 72 -13.00 3.86 -9.89
CA ARG A 72 -14.18 4.50 -9.30
C ARG A 72 -15.39 3.95 -10.03
N GLU A 73 -16.05 2.95 -9.47
CA GLU A 73 -17.47 2.74 -9.80
C GLU A 73 -18.26 3.87 -9.13
N GLU A 74 -18.45 4.96 -9.88
CA GLU A 74 -19.56 5.86 -9.63
C GLU A 74 -20.84 5.07 -9.93
N VAL A 75 -21.49 4.56 -8.89
CA VAL A 75 -22.86 4.05 -8.98
C VAL A 75 -23.76 5.26 -9.23
N THR A 76 -23.80 5.76 -10.46
CA THR A 76 -24.89 6.62 -10.90
C THR A 76 -26.07 5.70 -11.22
N SER A 77 -26.83 5.42 -10.16
CA SER A 77 -28.20 4.95 -10.27
C SER A 77 -29.01 6.09 -10.88
N THR A 78 -29.22 6.06 -12.20
CA THR A 78 -30.30 6.82 -12.81
C THR A 78 -31.54 5.92 -12.81
N PHE A 79 -32.49 6.28 -11.96
CA PHE A 79 -33.88 5.82 -12.00
C PHE A 79 -34.58 6.33 -13.26
#